data_AF-A0A7K3XL45-F1
#
_entry.id   AF-A0A7K3XL45-F1
#
_cell.length_a   1.000
_cell.length_b   1.000
_cell.length_c   1.000
_cell.angle_alpha   90.00
_cell.angle_beta   90.00
_cell.angle_gamma   90.00
#
_symmetry.space_group_name_H-M   'P 1'
#
loop_
_entity.id
_entity.type
_entity.pdbx_description
1 polymer ?
#
loop_
_entity_poly.entity_id
_entity_poly.type
_entity_poly.pdbx_seq_one_letter_code
_entity_poly.pdbx_strand_id
1 'polypeptide(L)'
;MEVITIDSKAYRELIEKIDSIAKFVATNEIAKVENPDDMWVDNYEVRTFLNVSERTLQRLRTERIIPYSIISGKSYYKISDIKKMMDEKKIKTTEECLDDLINNHHLNAQHRRNTK
;
A
#
# COMPACT_ATOMS: atom_id res chain seq x y z
N MET A 1 -28.50 47.97 16.76
CA MET A 1 -27.85 46.72 17.16
C MET A 1 -28.95 45.83 17.68
N GLU A 2 -29.30 44.77 16.95
CA GLU A 2 -30.34 43.85 17.38
C GLU A 2 -29.75 42.90 18.41
N VAL A 3 -30.39 42.80 19.57
CA VAL A 3 -29.95 41.92 20.66
C VAL A 3 -30.95 40.78 20.75
N ILE A 4 -30.46 39.58 20.47
CA ILE A 4 -31.22 38.34 20.66
C ILE A 4 -30.80 37.78 22.02
N THR A 5 -31.76 37.60 22.92
CA THR A 5 -31.56 36.95 24.21
C THR A 5 -31.86 35.47 24.08
N ILE A 6 -31.02 34.64 24.69
CA ILE A 6 -31.18 33.18 24.71
C ILE A 6 -30.98 32.70 26.13
N ASP A 7 -31.75 31.69 26.53
CA ASP A 7 -31.56 31.05 27.83
C ASP A 7 -30.16 30.44 27.94
N SER A 8 -29.49 30.70 29.07
CA SER A 8 -28.12 30.21 29.33
C SER A 8 -27.98 28.69 29.16
N LYS A 9 -29.04 27.94 29.44
CA LYS A 9 -29.07 26.48 29.23
C LYS A 9 -29.05 26.12 27.75
N ALA A 10 -29.91 26.75 26.94
CA ALA A 10 -29.97 26.51 25.50
C ALA A 10 -28.66 26.92 24.80
N TYR A 11 -28.01 27.99 25.26
CA TYR A 11 -26.69 28.38 24.76
C TYR A 11 -25.61 27.32 25.04
N ARG A 12 -25.60 26.74 26.25
CA ARG A 12 -24.66 25.67 26.60
C ARG A 12 -24.88 24.42 25.76
N GLU A 13 -26.13 24.00 25.58
CA GLU A 13 -26.47 22.86 24.71
C GLU A 13 -26.05 23.10 23.25
N LEU A 14 -26.15 24.35 22.77
CA LEU A 14 -25.68 24.73 21.45
C LEU A 14 -24.15 24.62 21.34
N ILE A 15 -23.40 25.12 22.33
CA ILE A 15 -21.94 24.98 22.37
C ILE A 15 -21.54 23.52 22.40
N GLU A 16 -22.17 22.69 23.24
CA GLU A 16 -21.85 21.25 23.32
C GLU A 16 -22.04 20.53 21.98
N LYS A 17 -23.09 20.90 21.23
CA LYS A 17 -23.31 20.39 19.87
C LYS A 17 -22.25 20.88 18.88
N ILE A 18 -21.85 22.15 18.96
CA ILE A 18 -20.78 22.71 18.12
C ILE A 18 -19.46 22.01 18.42
N ASP A 19 -19.12 21.78 19.69
CA ASP A 19 -17.91 21.06 20.10
C ASP A 19 -17.93 19.60 19.62
N SER A 20 -19.09 18.95 19.66
CA SER A 20 -19.26 17.59 19.13
C SER A 20 -19.01 17.54 17.63
N ILE A 21 -19.54 18.51 16.87
CA ILE A 21 -19.30 18.65 15.43
C ILE A 21 -17.82 18.93 15.16
N ALA A 22 -17.20 19.84 15.90
CA ALA A 22 -15.79 20.18 15.75
C ALA A 22 -14.89 18.96 15.99
N LYS A 23 -15.16 18.17 17.03
CA LYS A 23 -14.45 16.91 17.31
C LYS A 23 -14.63 15.91 16.17
N PHE A 24 -15.86 15.73 15.69
CA PHE A 24 -16.15 14.81 14.59
C PHE A 24 -15.44 15.21 13.30
N VAL A 25 -15.41 16.51 12.97
CA VAL A 25 -14.70 17.02 11.79
C VAL A 25 -13.20 16.80 11.94
N ALA A 26 -12.60 17.12 13.10
CA ALA A 26 -11.18 16.89 13.33
C ALA A 26 -10.79 15.41 13.22
N THR A 27 -11.60 14.49 13.78
CA THR A 27 -11.36 13.04 13.63
C THR A 27 -11.50 12.58 12.18
N ASN A 28 -12.48 13.11 11.43
CA ASN A 28 -12.67 12.74 10.03
C ASN A 28 -11.67 13.37 9.07
N GLU A 29 -11.11 14.55 9.36
CA GLU A 29 -10.00 15.10 8.60
C GLU A 29 -8.76 14.19 8.73
N ILE A 30 -8.47 13.69 9.93
CA ILE A 30 -7.41 12.69 10.15
C ILE A 30 -7.70 11.41 9.35
N ALA A 31 -8.96 10.95 9.30
CA ALA A 31 -9.36 9.76 8.54
C ALA A 31 -9.39 9.97 7.01
N LYS A 32 -9.56 11.22 6.52
CA LYS A 32 -9.53 11.57 5.10
C LYS A 32 -8.12 11.81 4.56
N VAL A 33 -7.14 12.08 5.44
CA VAL A 33 -5.81 12.51 5.00
C VAL A 33 -5.07 11.41 4.24
N GLU A 34 -5.25 10.13 4.54
CA GLU A 34 -4.64 9.07 3.73
C GLU A 34 -5.55 7.86 3.72
N ASN A 35 -6.33 7.67 2.65
CA ASN A 35 -6.71 6.31 2.32
C ASN A 35 -5.40 5.59 1.99
N PRO A 36 -4.89 4.69 2.85
CA PRO A 36 -3.57 4.11 2.65
C PRO A 36 -3.47 3.39 1.30
N ASP A 37 -4.61 3.00 0.73
CA ASP A 37 -4.71 2.33 -0.56
C ASP A 37 -4.34 3.23 -1.75
N ASP A 38 -4.45 4.55 -1.62
CA ASP A 38 -4.10 5.53 -2.66
C ASP A 38 -2.65 6.02 -2.57
N MET A 39 -1.91 5.61 -1.54
CA MET A 39 -0.50 5.97 -1.37
C MET A 39 0.37 5.26 -2.41
N TRP A 40 1.40 5.98 -2.86
CA TRP A 40 2.44 5.46 -3.75
C TRP A 40 3.66 5.04 -2.95
N VAL A 41 4.11 3.82 -3.15
CA VAL A 41 5.28 3.23 -2.50
C VAL A 41 6.37 2.91 -3.51
N ASP A 42 7.62 2.91 -3.05
CA ASP A 42 8.79 2.71 -3.91
C ASP A 42 9.22 1.23 -4.03
N ASN A 43 10.26 0.96 -4.84
CA ASN A 43 10.79 -0.40 -5.01
C ASN A 43 11.32 -1.02 -3.71
N TYR A 44 11.86 -0.24 -2.77
CA TYR A 44 12.41 -0.76 -1.53
C TYR A 44 11.29 -1.21 -0.60
N GLU A 45 10.26 -0.37 -0.43
CA GLU A 45 9.09 -0.68 0.38
C GLU A 45 8.36 -1.91 -0.15
N VAL A 46 8.13 -2.00 -1.45
CA VAL A 46 7.45 -3.15 -2.08
C VAL A 46 8.26 -4.44 -1.93
N ARG A 47 9.59 -4.39 -2.12
CA ARG A 47 10.46 -5.57 -1.91
C ARG A 47 10.42 -6.05 -0.47
N THR A 48 10.44 -5.11 0.47
CA THR A 48 10.42 -5.41 1.90
C THR A 48 9.09 -6.01 2.30
N PHE A 49 7.98 -5.42 1.83
CA PHE A 49 6.63 -5.89 2.11
C PHE A 49 6.33 -7.26 1.51
N LEU A 50 6.65 -7.47 0.23
CA LEU A 50 6.44 -8.76 -0.45
C LEU A 50 7.52 -9.80 -0.12
N ASN A 51 8.59 -9.40 0.58
CA ASN A 51 9.77 -10.20 0.86
C ASN A 51 10.39 -10.84 -0.41
N VAL A 52 10.57 -10.03 -1.46
CA VAL A 52 11.09 -10.48 -2.75
C VAL A 52 12.38 -9.77 -3.14
N SER A 53 13.22 -10.48 -3.91
CA SER A 53 14.42 -9.88 -4.49
C SER A 53 14.08 -8.81 -5.54
N GLU A 54 15.03 -7.93 -5.83
CA GLU A 54 14.91 -6.96 -6.92
C GLU A 54 14.62 -7.59 -8.28
N ARG A 55 15.27 -8.73 -8.55
CA ARG A 55 15.09 -9.48 -9.80
C ARG A 55 13.67 -10.05 -9.89
N THR A 56 13.10 -10.48 -8.77
CA THR A 56 11.71 -10.93 -8.71
C THR A 56 10.74 -9.78 -8.96
N LEU A 57 10.94 -8.62 -8.31
CA LEU A 57 10.08 -7.45 -8.55
C LEU A 57 10.20 -6.93 -10.00
N GLN A 58 11.40 -6.98 -10.59
CA GLN A 58 11.60 -6.70 -12.02
C GLN A 58 10.85 -7.67 -12.92
N ARG A 59 10.88 -8.98 -12.62
CA ARG A 59 10.12 -9.99 -13.35
C ARG A 59 8.62 -9.73 -13.26
N LEU A 60 8.09 -9.47 -12.05
CA LEU A 60 6.67 -9.17 -11.83
C LEU A 60 6.20 -7.93 -12.61
N ARG A 61 7.04 -6.90 -12.75
CA ARG A 61 6.77 -5.76 -13.64
C ARG A 61 6.77 -6.15 -15.12
N THR A 62 7.77 -6.91 -15.55
CA THR A 62 7.95 -7.30 -16.96
C THR A 62 6.82 -8.21 -17.43
N GLU A 63 6.40 -9.15 -16.59
CA GLU A 63 5.25 -10.04 -16.80
C GLU A 63 3.90 -9.32 -16.63
N ARG A 64 3.90 -8.01 -16.32
CA ARG A 64 2.71 -7.17 -16.06
C ARG A 64 1.78 -7.72 -14.99
N ILE A 65 2.34 -8.42 -14.00
CA ILE A 65 1.61 -8.94 -12.85
C ILE A 65 1.33 -7.83 -11.85
N ILE A 66 2.33 -6.98 -11.58
CA ILE A 66 2.19 -5.83 -10.69
C ILE A 66 2.08 -4.54 -11.53
N PRO A 67 0.96 -3.80 -11.41
CA PRO A 67 0.84 -2.45 -11.96
C PRO A 67 1.86 -1.51 -11.33
N TYR A 68 2.54 -0.71 -12.15
CA TYR A 68 3.50 0.28 -11.69
C TYR A 68 3.41 1.55 -12.54
N SER A 69 3.88 2.66 -11.99
CA SER A 69 4.03 3.92 -12.72
C SER A 69 5.45 4.42 -12.58
N ILE A 70 5.92 5.15 -13.59
CA ILE A 70 7.23 5.79 -13.56
C ILE A 70 7.02 7.25 -13.18
N ILE A 71 7.58 7.66 -12.04
CA ILE A 71 7.55 9.04 -11.57
C ILE A 71 9.01 9.47 -11.41
N SER A 72 9.42 10.50 -12.13
CA SER A 72 10.80 11.02 -12.11
C SER A 72 11.88 9.94 -12.36
N GLY A 73 11.60 9.00 -13.27
CA GLY A 73 12.52 7.92 -13.63
C GLY A 73 12.59 6.76 -12.63
N LYS A 74 11.82 6.79 -11.54
CA LYS A 74 11.72 5.69 -10.57
C LYS A 74 10.36 4.99 -10.68
N SER A 75 10.34 3.69 -10.44
CA SER A 75 9.08 2.92 -10.39
C SER A 75 8.41 3.08 -9.03
N TYR A 76 7.13 3.40 -9.07
CA TYR A 76 6.24 3.48 -7.92
C TYR A 76 5.02 2.59 -8.13
N TYR A 77 4.41 2.19 -7.03
CA TYR A 77 3.30 1.26 -6.99
C TYR A 77 2.23 1.81 -6.07
N LYS A 78 0.96 1.64 -6.41
CA LYS A 78 -0.13 1.94 -5.48
C LYS A 78 -0.34 0.78 -4.52
N ILE A 79 -0.61 1.09 -3.27
CA ILE A 79 -0.90 0.07 -2.25
C ILE A 79 -2.18 -0.72 -2.60
N SER A 80 -3.22 -0.06 -3.13
CA SER A 80 -4.44 -0.70 -3.65
C SER A 80 -4.14 -1.79 -4.68
N ASP A 81 -3.26 -1.49 -5.64
CA ASP A 81 -2.90 -2.43 -6.70
C ASP A 81 -2.12 -3.63 -6.15
N ILE A 82 -1.22 -3.41 -5.19
CA ILE A 82 -0.47 -4.49 -4.52
C ILE A 82 -1.44 -5.40 -3.74
N LYS A 83 -2.36 -4.83 -2.98
CA LYS A 83 -3.38 -5.59 -2.22
C LYS A 83 -4.25 -6.43 -3.15
N LYS A 84 -4.79 -5.83 -4.20
CA LYS A 84 -5.61 -6.52 -5.20
C LYS A 84 -4.84 -7.67 -5.86
N MET A 85 -3.57 -7.46 -6.19
CA MET A 85 -2.71 -8.49 -6.76
C MET A 85 -2.56 -9.68 -5.79
N MET A 86 -2.40 -9.41 -4.49
CA MET A 86 -2.28 -10.46 -3.46
C MET A 86 -3.56 -11.28 -3.34
N ASP A 87 -4.72 -10.62 -3.34
CA ASP A 87 -6.03 -11.27 -3.26
C ASP A 87 -6.31 -12.12 -4.50
N GLU A 88 -5.85 -11.68 -5.67
CA GLU A 88 -5.94 -12.42 -6.93
C GLU A 88 -4.96 -13.63 -7.01
N LYS A 89 -4.16 -13.91 -5.96
CA LYS A 89 -3.17 -15.01 -5.89
C LYS A 89 -2.16 -15.03 -7.04
N LYS A 90 -1.86 -13.89 -7.66
CA LYS A 90 -0.91 -13.80 -8.77
C LYS A 90 0.56 -13.83 -8.34
N ILE A 91 0.85 -13.65 -7.05
CA ILE A 91 2.11 -14.11 -6.44
C ILE A 91 1.80 -15.43 -5.76
N LYS A 92 2.15 -16.53 -6.44
CA LYS A 92 2.22 -17.85 -5.84
C LYS A 92 3.40 -17.89 -4.88
N THR A 93 3.22 -17.52 -3.62
CA THR A 93 4.03 -18.11 -2.55
C THR A 93 3.37 -19.43 -2.20
N THR A 94 3.58 -20.43 -3.06
CA THR A 94 3.08 -21.80 -2.92
C THR A 94 4.28 -22.74 -2.97
N GLU A 95 4.18 -23.95 -2.43
CA GLU A 95 5.28 -24.94 -2.38
C GLU A 95 5.92 -25.19 -3.76
N GLU A 96 5.17 -25.09 -4.86
CA GLU A 96 5.70 -25.11 -6.23
C GLU A 96 6.81 -24.06 -6.49
N CYS A 97 6.73 -22.88 -5.88
CA CYS A 97 7.74 -21.83 -6.04
C CYS A 97 9.02 -22.13 -5.27
N LEU A 98 8.96 -22.98 -4.23
CA LEU A 98 10.11 -23.52 -3.52
C LEU A 98 10.79 -24.60 -4.35
N ASP A 99 10.00 -25.46 -5.02
CA ASP A 99 10.51 -26.47 -5.94
C ASP A 99 11.20 -25.82 -7.16
N ASP A 100 10.61 -24.76 -7.73
CA ASP A 100 11.23 -23.98 -8.80
C ASP A 100 12.53 -23.30 -8.35
N LEU A 101 12.62 -22.86 -7.09
CA LEU A 101 13.85 -22.30 -6.51
C LEU A 101 14.94 -23.36 -6.37
N ILE A 102 14.58 -24.54 -5.86
CA ILE A 102 15.50 -25.68 -5.70
C ILE A 102 16.02 -26.12 -7.08
N ASN A 103 15.12 -26.30 -8.05
CA ASN A 103 15.46 -26.70 -9.41
C ASN A 103 16.37 -25.67 -10.10
N ASN A 104 16.07 -24.38 -10.00
CA ASN A 104 16.92 -23.32 -10.56
C ASN A 104 18.30 -23.25 -9.87
N HIS A 105 18.38 -23.46 -8.55
CA HIS A 105 19.66 -23.50 -7.85
C HIS A 105 20.55 -24.64 -8.38
N HIS A 106 19.98 -25.83 -8.59
CA HIS A 106 20.69 -26.97 -9.14
C HIS A 106 21.16 -26.73 -10.59
N LEU A 107 20.30 -26.20 -11.46
CA LEU A 107 20.66 -25.87 -12.85
C LEU A 107 21.78 -24.83 -12.92
N ASN A 108 21.69 -23.76 -12.13
CA ASN A 108 22.71 -22.72 -12.09
C ASN A 108 24.05 -23.24 -11.52
N ALA A 109 24.02 -24.15 -10.55
CA ALA A 109 25.23 -24.80 -10.03
C ALA A 109 25.89 -25.72 -11.09
N GLN A 110 25.10 -26.41 -11.91
CA GLN A 110 25.60 -27.23 -13.02
C GLN A 110 26.20 -26.36 -14.13
N HIS A 111 25.53 -25.27 -14.51
CA HIS A 111 26.06 -24.33 -15.50
C HIS A 111 27.41 -23.75 -15.07
N ARG A 112 27.58 -23.37 -13.80
CA ARG A 112 28.86 -22.88 -13.24
C ARG A 112 29.97 -23.92 -13.23
N ARG A 113 29.64 -25.21 -13.16
CA ARG A 113 30.61 -26.31 -13.26
C ARG A 113 31.01 -26.60 -14.69
N ASN A 114 30.09 -26.43 -15.65
CA ASN A 114 30.32 -26.68 -17.07
C ASN A 114 30.96 -25.48 -17.82
N THR A 115 31.14 -24.33 -17.16
CA THR A 115 31.84 -23.14 -17.72
C THR A 115 33.29 -22.98 -17.23
N LYS A 116 33.84 -24.01 -16.58
CA LYS A 116 35.28 -24.16 -16.30
C LYS A 116 35.82 -25.33 -17.09
#